data_AF-A0AA37F7K1-F1
#
_entry.id   AF-A0AA37F7K1-F1
#
_cell.length_a   1.000
_cell.length_b   1.000
_cell.length_c   1.000
_cell.angle_alpha   90.00
_cell.angle_beta   90.00
_cell.angle_gamma   90.00
#
_symmetry.space_group_name_H-M   'P 1'
#
loop_
_entity.id
_entity.type
_entity.pdbx_description
1 polymer ?
#
loop_
_entity_poly.entity_id
_entity_poly.type
_entity_poly.pdbx_seq_one_letter_code
_entity_poly.pdbx_strand_id
1 'polypeptide(L)'
;MTVAYGKTAADLRDSRPVIPSKTIYGRYRKQLIAYGQWQPRPGIDAEPVRAHLRLLQEEAQLGLEAIASMTGVGVGTMQNILYGKPSEGKPAARTVLKSTADKLLGFWPTLDQLPGRVPVDATGTRRRVHALMRQGWSMTRIAAQIGSSGEALSRMIRRRTVLARLARAVRDVYDDLWDVPAPARTAADLRSVNRTKALAARRGYVTGMSWDDDTIDDPNARPDPGARVSRDQALAEDSDWLMTTQGLTVEQAAERLDVTRDYLDKARSRHQRRLTRQAAVTSLQAVYAALRAHRLQKAGQHEPAADVLPRLEARTVAALARRRRMRRPRPRDERPAARESDLQGLPGVHRVPRLGRPVRRPR
;
A
#
# COMPACT_ATOMS: atom_id res chain seq x y z
N MET A 1 -55.21 46.66 4.52
CA MET A 1 -54.04 47.41 5.03
C MET A 1 -52.82 46.50 4.95
N THR A 2 -51.77 47.05 4.36
CA THR A 2 -50.53 46.45 3.86
C THR A 2 -49.47 46.31 4.95
N VAL A 3 -48.61 45.28 4.89
CA VAL A 3 -47.11 45.31 4.97
C VAL A 3 -46.62 43.95 4.41
N ALA A 4 -46.24 43.85 3.13
CA ALA A 4 -44.89 44.00 2.56
C ALA A 4 -43.88 42.90 2.95
N TYR A 5 -43.67 41.94 2.04
CA TYR A 5 -42.37 41.27 1.89
C TYR A 5 -41.87 41.54 0.47
N GLY A 6 -41.09 42.61 0.36
CA GLY A 6 -40.28 42.88 -0.82
C GLY A 6 -39.13 41.88 -0.87
N LYS A 7 -39.12 41.05 -1.91
CA LYS A 7 -37.89 40.46 -2.44
C LYS A 7 -37.77 40.93 -3.89
N THR A 8 -36.60 41.44 -4.23
CA THR A 8 -36.33 41.91 -5.59
C THR A 8 -36.07 40.72 -6.51
N ALA A 9 -36.25 40.87 -7.82
CA ALA A 9 -36.03 39.80 -8.80
C ALA A 9 -34.58 39.24 -8.81
N ALA A 10 -33.63 39.92 -8.16
CA ALA A 10 -32.27 39.44 -7.93
C ALA A 10 -32.17 38.39 -6.80
N ASP A 11 -33.06 38.42 -5.80
CA ASP A 11 -33.04 37.49 -4.63
C ASP A 11 -33.52 36.07 -4.95
N LEU A 12 -34.22 35.89 -6.09
CA LEU A 12 -34.78 34.61 -6.52
C LEU A 12 -33.78 33.72 -7.29
N ARG A 13 -32.60 34.24 -7.65
CA ARG A 13 -31.59 33.46 -8.39
C ARG A 13 -30.65 32.63 -7.51
N ASP A 14 -30.59 32.91 -6.20
CA ASP A 14 -29.69 32.22 -5.26
C ASP A 14 -30.41 31.36 -4.20
N SER A 15 -31.71 31.13 -4.41
CA SER A 15 -32.50 30.28 -3.51
C SER A 15 -32.26 28.80 -3.83
N ARG A 16 -31.33 28.15 -3.12
CA ARG A 16 -31.27 26.67 -3.04
C ARG A 16 -32.69 26.14 -2.77
N PRO A 17 -33.17 25.10 -3.48
CA PRO A 17 -34.54 24.63 -3.31
C PRO A 17 -34.75 24.17 -1.86
N VAL A 18 -35.57 24.93 -1.12
CA VAL A 18 -36.00 24.60 0.23
C VAL A 18 -36.79 23.29 0.13
N ILE A 19 -36.25 22.20 0.67
CA ILE A 19 -36.96 20.93 0.75
C ILE A 19 -38.17 21.14 1.67
N PRO A 20 -39.42 21.07 1.18
CA PRO A 20 -40.58 21.34 2.01
C PRO A 20 -40.73 20.26 3.09
N SER A 21 -41.21 20.64 4.28
CA SER A 21 -41.47 19.70 5.38
C SER A 21 -42.41 18.58 4.94
N LYS A 22 -42.30 17.40 5.57
CA LYS A 22 -43.09 16.18 5.25
C LYS A 22 -44.61 16.46 5.17
N THR A 23 -45.10 17.40 5.97
CA THR A 23 -46.50 17.85 6.03
C THR A 23 -46.93 18.70 4.84
N ILE A 24 -46.04 19.57 4.34
CA ILE A 24 -46.29 20.43 3.16
C ILE A 24 -46.23 19.59 1.88
N TYR A 25 -45.24 18.69 1.77
CA TYR A 25 -45.15 17.76 0.64
C TYR A 25 -46.37 16.83 0.56
N GLY A 26 -46.89 16.39 1.72
CA GLY A 26 -48.12 15.59 1.79
C GLY A 26 -49.37 16.31 1.26
N ARG A 27 -49.55 17.59 1.58
CA ARG A 27 -50.66 18.43 1.04
C ARG A 27 -50.48 18.73 -0.44
N TYR A 28 -49.28 19.10 -0.86
CA TYR A 28 -48.95 19.39 -2.25
C TYR A 28 -49.15 18.17 -3.16
N ARG A 29 -48.74 16.97 -2.71
CA ARG A 29 -49.03 15.71 -3.40
C ARG A 29 -50.52 15.44 -3.52
N LYS A 30 -51.31 15.63 -2.46
CA LYS A 30 -52.77 15.45 -2.50
C LYS A 30 -53.42 16.42 -3.50
N GLN A 31 -52.96 17.67 -3.56
CA GLN A 31 -53.41 18.64 -4.54
C GLN A 31 -53.05 18.23 -5.98
N LEU A 32 -51.81 17.80 -6.23
CA LEU A 32 -51.40 17.32 -7.56
C LEU A 32 -52.18 16.08 -8.02
N ILE A 33 -52.54 15.19 -7.11
CA ILE A 33 -53.41 14.03 -7.40
C ILE A 33 -54.83 14.51 -7.74
N ALA A 34 -55.37 15.46 -6.97
CA ALA A 34 -56.70 16.03 -7.21
C ALA A 34 -56.79 16.79 -8.55
N TYR A 35 -55.70 17.45 -8.97
CA TYR A 35 -55.59 18.13 -10.27
C TYR A 35 -55.23 17.21 -11.44
N GLY A 36 -55.06 15.89 -11.21
CA GLY A 36 -54.68 14.93 -12.26
C GLY A 36 -53.26 15.12 -12.81
N GLN A 37 -52.46 16.01 -12.22
CA GLN A 37 -51.10 16.34 -12.64
C GLN A 37 -50.03 15.45 -11.98
N TRP A 38 -50.44 14.55 -11.10
CA TRP A 38 -49.52 13.65 -10.42
C TRP A 38 -49.12 12.47 -11.31
N GLN A 39 -47.92 12.53 -11.87
CA GLN A 39 -47.27 11.38 -12.50
C GLN A 39 -46.42 10.63 -11.45
N PRO A 40 -46.70 9.35 -11.14
CA PRO A 40 -45.81 8.55 -10.31
C PRO A 40 -44.45 8.46 -10.99
N ARG A 41 -43.40 8.96 -10.34
CA ARG A 41 -42.03 8.73 -10.82
C ARG A 41 -41.80 7.22 -10.80
N PRO A 42 -41.49 6.57 -11.94
CA PRO A 42 -41.23 5.14 -11.95
C PRO A 42 -40.05 4.87 -11.02
N GLY A 43 -40.29 4.06 -9.98
CA GLY A 43 -39.23 3.60 -9.10
C GLY A 43 -38.31 2.66 -9.89
N ILE A 44 -37.02 2.72 -9.63
CA ILE A 44 -36.06 1.79 -10.23
C ILE A 44 -36.00 0.50 -9.42
N ASP A 45 -35.46 -0.57 -10.01
CA ASP A 45 -35.28 -1.84 -9.33
C ASP A 45 -34.48 -1.67 -8.02
N ALA A 46 -34.99 -2.27 -6.95
CA ALA A 46 -34.39 -2.23 -5.62
C ALA A 46 -33.25 -3.25 -5.45
N GLU A 47 -33.15 -4.27 -6.30
CA GLU A 47 -32.19 -5.36 -6.11
C GLU A 47 -30.72 -4.90 -6.08
N PRO A 48 -30.24 -4.03 -6.99
CA PRO A 48 -28.85 -3.56 -6.93
C PRO A 48 -28.53 -2.83 -5.62
N VAL A 49 -29.48 -2.03 -5.13
CA VAL A 49 -29.34 -1.30 -3.85
C VAL A 49 -29.33 -2.28 -2.68
N ARG A 50 -30.15 -3.33 -2.74
CA ARG A 50 -30.21 -4.37 -1.71
C ARG A 50 -28.92 -5.16 -1.63
N ALA A 51 -28.38 -5.57 -2.78
CA ALA A 51 -27.09 -6.26 -2.88
C ALA A 51 -25.96 -5.39 -2.32
N HIS A 52 -25.92 -4.11 -2.68
CA HIS A 52 -24.92 -3.17 -2.17
C HIS A 52 -25.02 -2.96 -0.65
N LEU A 53 -26.22 -2.82 -0.10
CA LEU A 53 -26.41 -2.71 1.35
C LEU A 53 -25.93 -3.96 2.10
N ARG A 54 -26.18 -5.17 1.57
CA ARG A 54 -25.64 -6.41 2.15
C ARG A 54 -24.12 -6.43 2.09
N LEU A 55 -23.53 -6.03 0.96
CA LEU A 55 -22.09 -5.91 0.80
C LEU A 55 -21.50 -4.94 1.84
N LEU A 56 -22.10 -3.77 2.05
CA LEU A 56 -21.66 -2.84 3.09
C LEU A 56 -21.80 -3.39 4.51
N GLN A 57 -22.82 -4.22 4.77
CA GLN A 57 -22.99 -4.90 6.06
C GLN A 57 -21.98 -6.03 6.28
N GLU A 58 -21.65 -6.78 5.24
CA GLU A 58 -20.80 -7.98 5.31
C GLU A 58 -19.31 -7.62 5.23
N GLU A 59 -18.93 -6.85 4.21
CA GLU A 59 -17.53 -6.51 3.92
C GLU A 59 -17.05 -5.32 4.74
N ALA A 60 -17.84 -4.24 4.77
CA ALA A 60 -17.49 -3.03 5.53
C ALA A 60 -17.97 -3.05 6.98
N GLN A 61 -18.74 -4.08 7.38
CA GLN A 61 -19.25 -4.28 8.75
C GLN A 61 -20.01 -3.05 9.28
N LEU A 62 -20.69 -2.35 8.38
CA LEU A 62 -21.46 -1.15 8.70
C LEU A 62 -22.91 -1.49 9.02
N GLY A 63 -23.34 -1.11 10.22
CA GLY A 63 -24.76 -1.11 10.57
C GLY A 63 -25.56 -0.05 9.81
N LEU A 64 -26.87 -0.27 9.66
CA LEU A 64 -27.76 0.65 8.94
C LEU A 64 -27.77 2.07 9.54
N GLU A 65 -27.56 2.21 10.85
CA GLU A 65 -27.45 3.52 11.50
C GLU A 65 -26.21 4.31 11.03
N ALA A 66 -25.08 3.62 10.87
CA ALA A 66 -23.85 4.26 10.35
C ALA A 66 -24.02 4.63 8.87
N ILE A 67 -24.63 3.76 8.06
CA ILE A 67 -24.93 4.08 6.66
C ILE A 67 -25.89 5.27 6.57
N ALA A 68 -26.88 5.34 7.46
CA ALA A 68 -27.85 6.43 7.48
C ALA A 68 -27.20 7.77 7.82
N SER A 69 -26.29 7.81 8.79
CA SER A 69 -25.60 9.05 9.17
C SER A 69 -24.69 9.57 8.06
N MET A 70 -24.09 8.68 7.26
CA MET A 70 -23.18 9.06 6.18
C MET A 70 -23.89 9.41 4.86
N THR A 71 -25.01 8.74 4.54
CA THR A 71 -25.73 8.93 3.27
C THR A 71 -26.93 9.88 3.38
N GLY A 72 -27.38 10.17 4.60
CA GLY A 72 -28.61 10.91 4.87
C GLY A 72 -29.88 10.14 4.49
N VAL A 73 -29.78 8.85 4.17
CA VAL A 73 -30.93 7.98 3.89
C VAL A 73 -31.41 7.39 5.21
N GLY A 74 -32.70 7.55 5.54
CA GLY A 74 -33.22 7.08 6.83
C GLY A 74 -33.15 5.55 6.99
N VAL A 75 -32.81 5.09 8.20
CA VAL A 75 -32.69 3.66 8.56
C VAL A 75 -33.92 2.85 8.16
N GLY A 76 -35.13 3.36 8.43
CA GLY A 76 -36.38 2.68 8.06
C GLY A 76 -36.57 2.52 6.53
N THR A 77 -35.98 3.40 5.72
CA THR A 77 -35.99 3.25 4.26
C THR A 77 -35.12 2.06 3.85
N MET A 78 -33.92 1.94 4.41
CA MET A 78 -33.00 0.82 4.14
C MET A 78 -33.53 -0.50 4.68
N GLN A 79 -34.15 -0.51 5.87
CA GLN A 79 -34.83 -1.70 6.41
C GLN A 79 -35.95 -2.18 5.48
N ASN A 80 -36.77 -1.26 4.95
CA ASN A 80 -37.83 -1.61 3.99
C ASN A 80 -37.27 -2.14 2.66
N ILE A 81 -36.10 -1.65 2.22
CA ILE A 81 -35.41 -2.16 1.03
C ILE A 81 -34.87 -3.58 1.26
N LEU A 82 -34.29 -3.85 2.43
CA LEU A 82 -33.67 -5.13 2.77
C LEU A 82 -34.69 -6.23 3.11
N TYR A 83 -35.65 -5.91 3.96
CA TYR A 83 -36.52 -6.89 4.63
C TYR A 83 -38.02 -6.62 4.41
N GLY A 84 -38.37 -5.43 3.91
CA GLY A 84 -39.78 -5.02 3.79
C GLY A 84 -40.37 -4.62 5.13
N LYS A 85 -41.66 -4.91 5.32
CA LYS A 85 -42.35 -4.73 6.60
C LYS A 85 -43.12 -6.00 6.95
N PRO A 86 -42.44 -7.00 7.55
CA PRO A 86 -43.07 -8.27 7.91
C PRO A 86 -44.28 -8.09 8.84
N SER A 87 -44.22 -7.14 9.77
CA SER A 87 -45.33 -6.80 10.68
C SER A 87 -46.59 -6.29 9.97
N GLU A 88 -46.45 -5.77 8.74
CA GLU A 88 -47.56 -5.33 7.89
C GLU A 88 -47.82 -6.33 6.74
N GLY A 89 -47.18 -7.51 6.74
CA GLY A 89 -47.27 -8.52 5.68
C GLY A 89 -46.67 -8.07 4.34
N LYS A 90 -45.87 -7.00 4.31
CA LYS A 90 -45.31 -6.43 3.08
C LYS A 90 -43.91 -6.99 2.81
N PRO A 91 -43.66 -7.55 1.62
CA PRO A 91 -42.34 -8.05 1.26
C PRO A 91 -41.34 -6.89 1.08
N ALA A 92 -40.07 -7.25 0.92
CA ALA A 92 -39.00 -6.30 0.59
C ALA A 92 -39.39 -5.42 -0.61
N ALA A 93 -39.05 -4.13 -0.53
CA ALA A 93 -39.42 -3.17 -1.57
C ALA A 93 -38.92 -3.64 -2.94
N ARG A 94 -39.84 -3.72 -3.92
CA ARG A 94 -39.49 -4.07 -5.31
C ARG A 94 -38.85 -2.89 -6.05
N THR A 95 -39.22 -1.66 -5.69
CA THR A 95 -38.70 -0.46 -6.33
C THR A 95 -38.27 0.59 -5.31
N VAL A 96 -37.30 1.42 -5.71
CA VAL A 96 -36.78 2.54 -4.93
C VAL A 96 -36.78 3.83 -5.75
N LEU A 97 -36.82 4.97 -5.07
CA LEU A 97 -36.62 6.26 -5.73
C LEU A 97 -35.21 6.34 -6.30
N LYS A 98 -35.07 6.84 -7.53
CA LYS A 98 -33.77 7.05 -8.20
C LYS A 98 -32.78 7.81 -7.32
N SER A 99 -33.21 8.92 -6.71
CA SER A 99 -32.38 9.70 -5.79
C SER A 99 -31.86 8.93 -4.58
N THR A 100 -32.62 7.93 -4.10
CA THR A 100 -32.19 7.08 -2.98
C THR A 100 -31.20 6.05 -3.47
N ALA A 101 -31.43 5.45 -4.64
CA ALA A 101 -30.50 4.51 -5.23
C ALA A 101 -29.17 5.16 -5.56
N ASP A 102 -29.17 6.34 -6.17
CA ASP A 102 -27.95 7.08 -6.53
C ASP A 102 -27.10 7.36 -5.28
N LYS A 103 -27.72 7.76 -4.16
CA LYS A 103 -27.04 7.98 -2.88
C LYS A 103 -26.45 6.71 -2.29
N LEU A 104 -27.17 5.60 -2.35
CA LEU A 104 -26.73 4.34 -1.73
C LEU A 104 -25.69 3.63 -2.59
N LEU A 105 -25.90 3.52 -3.90
CA LEU A 105 -24.97 2.86 -4.83
C LEU A 105 -23.68 3.66 -5.03
N GLY A 106 -23.75 5.00 -4.98
CA GLY A 106 -22.56 5.85 -5.04
C GLY A 106 -21.77 5.90 -3.73
N PHE A 107 -22.28 5.29 -2.65
CA PHE A 107 -21.66 5.36 -1.34
C PHE A 107 -20.68 4.21 -1.11
N TRP A 108 -19.40 4.57 -1.01
CA TRP A 108 -18.33 3.71 -0.52
C TRP A 108 -17.60 4.44 0.63
N PRO A 109 -17.61 3.90 1.85
CA PRO A 109 -17.04 4.57 3.01
C PRO A 109 -15.51 4.63 2.91
N THR A 110 -14.96 5.81 3.11
CA THR A 110 -13.51 6.01 3.32
C THR A 110 -13.13 5.66 4.76
N LEU A 111 -11.84 5.38 5.02
CA LEU A 111 -11.35 5.05 6.36
C LEU A 111 -11.70 6.13 7.40
N ASP A 112 -11.75 7.40 7.02
CA ASP A 112 -12.09 8.52 7.91
C ASP A 112 -13.58 8.60 8.26
N GLN A 113 -14.44 8.11 7.37
CA GLN A 113 -15.88 8.06 7.60
C GLN A 113 -16.28 6.87 8.49
N LEU A 114 -15.42 5.86 8.62
CA LEU A 114 -15.72 4.67 9.41
C LEU A 114 -15.70 4.97 10.94
N PRO A 115 -16.73 4.54 11.69
CA PRO A 115 -16.69 4.57 13.14
C PRO A 115 -15.48 3.81 13.70
N GLY A 116 -14.85 4.34 14.75
CA GLY A 116 -13.55 3.84 15.21
C GLY A 116 -13.50 2.38 15.67
N ARG A 117 -14.65 1.76 15.98
CA ARG A 117 -14.76 0.36 16.42
C ARG A 117 -15.02 -0.62 15.28
N VAL A 118 -15.23 -0.14 14.05
CA VAL A 118 -15.44 -1.00 12.88
C VAL A 118 -14.13 -1.72 12.54
N PRO A 119 -14.14 -3.05 12.38
CA PRO A 119 -12.98 -3.78 11.88
C PRO A 119 -12.74 -3.48 10.40
N VAL A 120 -11.49 -3.25 10.04
CA VAL A 120 -11.02 -3.02 8.66
C VAL A 120 -9.85 -3.95 8.37
N ASP A 121 -9.56 -4.19 7.09
CA ASP A 121 -8.43 -5.02 6.69
C ASP A 121 -7.11 -4.47 7.25
N ALA A 122 -6.31 -5.34 7.87
CA ALA A 122 -5.06 -4.96 8.51
C ALA A 122 -3.89 -4.76 7.54
N THR A 123 -4.07 -5.02 6.24
CA THR A 123 -3.00 -5.08 5.24
C THR A 123 -2.28 -3.74 5.11
N GLY A 124 -2.99 -2.65 4.84
CA GLY A 124 -2.36 -1.35 4.71
C GLY A 124 -1.78 -0.83 6.02
N THR A 125 -2.42 -1.10 7.17
CA THR A 125 -1.85 -0.80 8.50
C THR A 125 -0.50 -1.51 8.69
N ARG A 126 -0.44 -2.80 8.32
CA ARG A 126 0.77 -3.62 8.43
C ARG A 126 1.87 -3.15 7.48
N ARG A 127 1.52 -2.79 6.24
CA ARG A 127 2.46 -2.27 5.24
C ARG A 127 3.11 -0.96 5.70
N ARG A 128 2.32 -0.01 6.23
CA ARG A 128 2.82 1.25 6.80
C ARG A 128 3.77 1.02 7.97
N VAL A 129 3.42 0.13 8.92
CA VAL A 129 4.33 -0.24 10.03
C VAL A 129 5.62 -0.88 9.51
N HIS A 130 5.53 -1.80 8.53
CA HIS A 130 6.71 -2.44 7.94
C HIS A 130 7.63 -1.43 7.23
N ALA A 131 7.06 -0.44 6.55
CA ALA A 131 7.80 0.63 5.90
C ALA A 131 8.55 1.49 6.93
N LEU A 132 7.91 1.91 8.02
CA LEU A 132 8.56 2.64 9.11
C LEU A 132 9.68 1.82 9.76
N MET A 133 9.48 0.51 9.94
CA MET A 133 10.55 -0.39 10.41
C MET A 133 11.72 -0.44 9.42
N ARG A 134 11.46 -0.38 8.11
CA ARG A 134 12.51 -0.33 7.09
C ARG A 134 13.32 0.98 7.18
N GLN A 135 12.67 2.08 7.57
CA GLN A 135 13.29 3.38 7.85
C GLN A 135 14.02 3.43 9.20
N GLY A 136 13.79 2.45 10.09
CA GLY A 136 14.49 2.28 11.35
C GLY A 136 13.68 2.62 12.59
N TRP A 137 12.39 2.93 12.44
CA TRP A 137 11.46 3.12 13.55
C TRP A 137 11.10 1.77 14.17
N SER A 138 11.52 1.54 15.42
CA SER A 138 11.20 0.30 16.11
C SER A 138 9.71 0.21 16.44
N MET A 139 9.19 -1.02 16.55
CA MET A 139 7.78 -1.25 16.92
C MET A 139 7.40 -0.52 18.22
N THR A 140 8.29 -0.49 19.20
CA THR A 140 8.10 0.23 20.47
C THR A 140 7.97 1.74 20.26
N ARG A 141 8.79 2.33 19.37
CA ARG A 141 8.72 3.76 19.07
C ARG A 141 7.45 4.12 18.29
N ILE A 142 7.06 3.30 17.32
CA ILE A 142 5.81 3.48 16.57
C ILE A 142 4.61 3.37 17.53
N ALA A 143 4.60 2.34 18.39
CA ALA A 143 3.53 2.14 19.35
C ALA A 143 3.41 3.29 20.37
N ALA A 144 4.55 3.88 20.78
CA ALA A 144 4.55 5.04 21.68
C ALA A 144 3.82 6.25 21.08
N GLN A 145 3.93 6.49 19.77
CA GLN A 145 3.23 7.61 19.11
C GLN A 145 1.71 7.48 19.16
N ILE A 146 1.19 6.25 19.17
CA ILE A 146 -0.25 5.97 19.22
C ILE A 146 -0.74 5.62 20.64
N GLY A 147 0.07 5.85 21.68
CA GLY A 147 -0.29 5.55 23.06
C GLY A 147 -0.46 4.05 23.36
N SER A 148 0.33 3.18 22.72
CA SER A 148 0.27 1.72 22.88
C SER A 148 1.63 1.10 23.20
N SER A 149 1.66 -0.21 23.49
CA SER A 149 2.90 -0.96 23.66
C SER A 149 3.33 -1.65 22.36
N GLY A 150 4.63 -1.83 22.16
CA GLY A 150 5.16 -2.50 20.97
C GLY A 150 4.63 -3.94 20.81
N GLU A 151 4.45 -4.66 21.92
CA GLU A 151 3.84 -5.99 21.93
C GLU A 151 2.36 -5.96 21.54
N ALA A 152 1.62 -4.96 22.02
CA ALA A 152 0.23 -4.78 21.65
C ALA A 152 0.08 -4.50 20.16
N LEU A 153 0.85 -3.55 19.64
CA LEU A 153 0.84 -3.23 18.21
C LEU A 153 1.22 -4.44 17.37
N SER A 154 2.30 -5.15 17.73
CA SER A 154 2.74 -6.37 17.06
C SER A 154 1.66 -7.45 17.01
N ARG A 155 0.91 -7.64 18.10
CA ARG A 155 -0.20 -8.60 18.16
C ARG A 155 -1.39 -8.16 17.30
N MET A 156 -1.71 -6.86 17.28
CA MET A 156 -2.83 -6.31 16.53
C MET A 156 -2.61 -6.44 15.02
N ILE A 157 -1.43 -6.05 14.51
CA ILE A 157 -1.15 -6.06 13.06
C ILE A 157 -0.98 -7.46 12.45
N ARG A 158 -0.85 -8.52 13.29
CA ARG A 158 -0.83 -9.92 12.84
C ARG A 158 -2.21 -10.49 12.54
N ARG A 159 -3.27 -9.84 13.03
CA ARG A 159 -4.65 -10.28 12.77
C ARG A 159 -5.04 -9.93 11.33
N ARG A 160 -6.09 -10.58 10.81
CA ARG A 160 -6.67 -10.23 9.51
C ARG A 160 -7.24 -8.82 9.50
N THR A 161 -7.85 -8.41 10.61
CA THR A 161 -8.48 -7.09 10.74
C THR A 161 -7.95 -6.33 11.95
N VAL A 162 -8.02 -5.00 11.87
CA VAL A 162 -7.76 -4.04 12.94
C VAL A 162 -8.94 -3.09 13.08
N LEU A 163 -9.05 -2.39 14.21
CA LEU A 163 -10.08 -1.37 14.35
C LEU A 163 -9.75 -0.14 13.48
N ALA A 164 -10.75 0.47 12.85
CA ALA A 164 -10.58 1.67 12.01
C ALA A 164 -9.82 2.79 12.72
N ARG A 165 -10.05 2.98 14.04
CA ARG A 165 -9.29 3.95 14.84
C ARG A 165 -7.79 3.66 14.91
N LEU A 166 -7.40 2.38 14.93
CA LEU A 166 -5.99 1.99 14.94
C LEU A 166 -5.38 2.18 13.56
N ALA A 167 -6.11 1.81 12.50
CA ALA A 167 -5.67 2.01 11.13
C ALA A 167 -5.42 3.50 10.84
N ARG A 168 -6.33 4.40 11.28
CA ARG A 168 -6.11 5.85 11.20
C ARG A 168 -4.90 6.31 12.00
N ALA A 169 -4.81 5.95 13.28
CA ALA A 169 -3.67 6.36 14.11
C ALA A 169 -2.32 5.90 13.52
N VAL A 170 -2.26 4.71 12.90
CA VAL A 170 -1.05 4.23 12.22
C VAL A 170 -0.80 4.95 10.91
N ARG A 171 -1.84 5.28 10.13
CA ARG A 171 -1.73 6.09 8.92
C ARG A 171 -1.17 7.47 9.27
N ASP A 172 -1.76 8.14 10.26
CA ASP A 172 -1.33 9.49 10.65
C ASP A 172 0.15 9.49 11.12
N VAL A 173 0.56 8.48 11.92
CA VAL A 173 1.97 8.29 12.30
C VAL A 173 2.88 7.95 11.10
N TYR A 174 2.36 7.28 10.09
CA TYR A 174 3.12 7.02 8.87
C TYR A 174 3.30 8.30 8.06
N ASP A 175 2.24 9.07 7.86
CA ASP A 175 2.25 10.33 7.12
C ASP A 175 3.19 11.36 7.76
N ASP A 176 3.32 11.33 9.10
CA ASP A 176 4.26 12.18 9.84
C ASP A 176 5.73 11.73 9.75
N LEU A 177 5.99 10.43 9.53
CA LEU A 177 7.31 9.82 9.75
C LEU A 177 7.92 9.10 8.54
N TRP A 178 7.21 9.00 7.42
CA TRP A 178 7.63 8.18 6.29
C TRP A 178 8.95 8.65 5.66
N ASP A 179 9.22 9.96 5.67
CA ASP A 179 10.45 10.59 5.20
C ASP A 179 11.41 10.97 6.35
N VAL A 180 10.95 10.88 7.60
CA VAL A 180 11.74 11.25 8.79
C VAL A 180 12.59 10.07 9.26
N PRO A 181 13.93 10.20 9.35
CA PRO A 181 14.77 9.16 9.92
C PRO A 181 14.51 9.00 11.42
N ALA A 182 14.48 7.75 11.90
CA ALA A 182 14.33 7.46 13.32
C ALA A 182 15.48 8.09 14.14
N PRO A 183 15.20 8.70 15.31
CA PRO A 183 16.23 9.36 16.12
C PRO A 183 17.39 8.43 16.48
N ALA A 184 18.61 8.94 16.30
CA ALA A 184 19.87 8.22 16.47
C ALA A 184 20.91 9.03 17.27
N ARG A 185 20.47 9.68 18.37
CA ARG A 185 21.32 10.62 19.15
C ARG A 185 22.27 9.91 20.11
N THR A 186 21.91 8.72 20.59
CA THR A 186 22.74 7.92 21.50
C THR A 186 23.20 6.61 20.84
N ALA A 187 24.25 5.99 21.42
CA ALA A 187 24.68 4.67 20.99
C ALA A 187 23.58 3.59 21.15
N ALA A 188 22.69 3.75 22.14
CA ALA A 188 21.55 2.86 22.31
C ALA A 188 20.51 3.04 21.19
N ASP A 189 20.27 4.29 20.77
CA ASP A 189 19.38 4.60 19.66
C ASP A 189 19.90 4.02 18.35
N LEU A 190 21.18 4.23 18.06
CA LEU A 190 21.84 3.67 16.87
C LEU A 190 21.71 2.14 16.82
N ARG A 191 21.94 1.46 17.96
CA ARG A 191 21.73 0.00 18.06
C ARG A 191 20.27 -0.39 17.77
N SER A 192 19.32 0.36 18.29
CA SER A 192 17.88 0.12 18.07
C SER A 192 17.50 0.28 16.59
N VAL A 193 17.95 1.37 15.96
CA VAL A 193 17.72 1.68 14.53
C VAL A 193 18.33 0.57 13.67
N ASN A 194 19.59 0.24 13.87
CA ASN A 194 20.28 -0.79 13.08
C ASN A 194 19.64 -2.18 13.24
N ARG A 195 19.26 -2.56 14.46
CA ARG A 195 18.55 -3.82 14.72
C ARG A 195 17.21 -3.86 14.00
N THR A 196 16.46 -2.76 14.03
CA THR A 196 15.16 -2.65 13.37
C THR A 196 15.30 -2.76 11.85
N LYS A 197 16.24 -2.02 11.25
CA LYS A 197 16.52 -2.07 9.81
C LYS A 197 16.96 -3.48 9.37
N ALA A 198 17.84 -4.13 10.15
CA ALA A 198 18.29 -5.49 9.87
C ALA A 198 17.14 -6.51 9.97
N LEU A 199 16.28 -6.39 10.97
CA LEU A 199 15.09 -7.24 11.12
C LEU A 199 14.13 -7.05 9.94
N ALA A 200 13.82 -5.80 9.56
CA ALA A 200 12.95 -5.49 8.45
C ALA A 200 13.49 -6.06 7.12
N ALA A 201 14.79 -5.89 6.87
CA ALA A 201 15.45 -6.45 5.69
C ALA A 201 15.38 -7.99 5.66
N ARG A 202 15.63 -8.66 6.80
CA ARG A 202 15.54 -10.12 6.92
C ARG A 202 14.12 -10.63 6.68
N ARG A 203 13.10 -9.85 7.04
CA ARG A 203 11.69 -10.16 6.82
C ARG A 203 11.18 -9.78 5.43
N GLY A 204 12.03 -9.19 4.58
CA GLY A 204 11.66 -8.77 3.23
C GLY A 204 10.72 -7.56 3.19
N TYR A 205 10.69 -6.75 4.26
CA TYR A 205 9.88 -5.53 4.26
C TYR A 205 10.46 -4.51 3.28
N VAL A 206 9.57 -3.83 2.57
CA VAL A 206 9.89 -2.79 1.60
C VAL A 206 9.75 -1.39 2.22
N THR A 207 10.27 -0.37 1.54
CA THR A 207 10.15 1.03 1.93
C THR A 207 8.75 1.59 1.62
N GLY A 208 8.41 2.74 2.19
CA GLY A 208 7.15 3.44 1.92
C GLY A 208 6.95 3.73 0.43
N MET A 209 7.98 4.28 -0.21
CA MET A 209 8.03 4.56 -1.66
C MET A 209 7.84 3.34 -2.57
N SER A 210 7.87 2.12 -2.02
CA SER A 210 7.57 0.92 -2.81
C SER A 210 6.08 0.64 -2.94
N TRP A 211 5.24 1.41 -2.26
CA TRP A 211 3.79 1.34 -2.35
C TRP A 211 3.27 2.60 -3.02
N ASP A 212 2.27 2.43 -3.88
CA ASP A 212 1.46 3.52 -4.39
C ASP A 212 0.42 3.88 -3.31
N ASP A 213 0.29 5.17 -3.01
CA ASP A 213 -0.58 5.70 -1.95
C ASP A 213 -2.05 5.31 -2.15
N ASP A 214 -2.49 5.16 -3.41
CA ASP A 214 -3.86 4.79 -3.75
C ASP A 214 -4.13 3.29 -3.57
N THR A 215 -3.09 2.45 -3.56
CA THR A 215 -3.22 0.98 -3.57
C THR A 215 -2.61 0.29 -2.35
N ILE A 216 -1.94 1.03 -1.46
CA ILE A 216 -1.30 0.48 -0.25
C ILE A 216 -2.27 -0.29 0.64
N ASP A 217 -3.56 0.04 0.61
CA ASP A 217 -4.61 -0.63 1.37
C ASP A 217 -5.25 -1.83 0.64
N ASP A 218 -5.05 -1.98 -0.68
CA ASP A 218 -5.55 -3.13 -1.46
C ASP A 218 -4.73 -4.40 -1.15
N PRO A 219 -5.36 -5.46 -0.61
CA PRO A 219 -4.69 -6.74 -0.36
C PRO A 219 -4.00 -7.35 -1.57
N ASN A 220 -4.49 -7.08 -2.79
CA ASN A 220 -3.97 -7.62 -4.04
C ASN A 220 -2.83 -6.77 -4.65
N ALA A 221 -2.66 -5.52 -4.18
CA ALA A 221 -1.57 -4.68 -4.63
C ALA A 221 -0.20 -5.30 -4.30
N ARG A 222 0.75 -5.09 -5.20
CA ARG A 222 2.13 -5.57 -5.07
C ARG A 222 3.05 -4.37 -4.94
N PRO A 223 4.08 -4.44 -4.08
CA PRO A 223 5.03 -3.35 -3.97
C PRO A 223 5.93 -3.34 -5.21
N ASP A 224 6.26 -2.14 -5.69
CA ASP A 224 7.36 -1.93 -6.62
C ASP A 224 8.61 -1.53 -5.83
N PRO A 225 9.54 -2.47 -5.56
CA PRO A 225 10.77 -2.14 -4.84
C PRO A 225 11.72 -1.25 -5.65
N GLY A 226 11.37 -0.87 -6.88
CA GLY A 226 12.25 -0.22 -7.84
C GLY A 226 13.34 -1.16 -8.36
N ALA A 227 14.04 -0.71 -9.40
CA ALA A 227 15.23 -1.41 -9.86
C ALA A 227 16.32 -1.37 -8.78
N ARG A 228 16.89 -2.53 -8.42
CA ARG A 228 18.09 -2.56 -7.57
C ARG A 228 19.28 -2.02 -8.35
N VAL A 229 19.51 -0.73 -8.24
CA VAL A 229 20.67 -0.05 -8.81
C VAL A 229 21.88 -0.18 -7.88
N SER A 230 23.07 -0.23 -8.46
CA SER A 230 24.31 -0.15 -7.68
C SER A 230 24.43 1.23 -7.02
N ARG A 231 25.09 1.33 -5.86
CA ARG A 231 25.36 2.64 -5.21
C ARG A 231 26.00 3.64 -6.18
N ASP A 232 26.96 3.19 -6.99
CA ASP A 232 27.62 4.02 -8.00
C ASP A 232 26.66 4.52 -9.10
N GLN A 233 25.59 3.76 -9.39
CA GLN A 233 24.57 4.16 -10.35
C GLN A 233 23.62 5.18 -9.73
N ALA A 234 23.11 4.91 -8.52
CA ALA A 234 22.23 5.84 -7.81
C ALA A 234 22.89 7.21 -7.64
N LEU A 235 24.14 7.24 -7.18
CA LEU A 235 24.89 8.50 -7.03
C LEU A 235 25.10 9.22 -8.36
N ALA A 236 25.33 8.48 -9.45
CA ALA A 236 25.48 9.09 -10.77
C ALA A 236 24.16 9.73 -11.24
N GLU A 237 23.07 8.97 -11.19
CA GLU A 237 21.72 9.41 -11.58
C GLU A 237 21.25 10.61 -10.73
N ASP A 238 21.40 10.54 -9.40
CA ASP A 238 21.03 11.63 -8.49
C ASP A 238 21.87 12.90 -8.75
N SER A 239 23.17 12.74 -8.99
CA SER A 239 24.05 13.87 -9.31
C SER A 239 23.75 14.50 -10.66
N ASP A 240 23.42 13.68 -11.67
CA ASP A 240 23.05 14.17 -12.99
C ASP A 240 21.73 14.96 -12.89
N TRP A 241 20.76 14.51 -12.10
CA TRP A 241 19.53 15.27 -11.84
C TRP A 241 19.79 16.61 -11.13
N LEU A 242 20.60 16.62 -10.06
CA LEU A 242 20.95 17.85 -9.33
C LEU A 242 21.65 18.87 -10.25
N MET A 243 22.55 18.41 -11.11
CA MET A 243 23.28 19.30 -12.03
C MET A 243 22.41 19.79 -13.18
N THR A 244 21.62 18.91 -13.80
CA THR A 244 20.83 19.27 -14.99
C THR A 244 19.55 20.02 -14.65
N THR A 245 18.89 19.66 -13.55
CA THR A 245 17.58 20.21 -13.17
C THR A 245 17.72 21.38 -12.20
N GLN A 246 18.67 21.31 -11.26
CA GLN A 246 18.89 22.38 -10.28
C GLN A 246 20.09 23.27 -10.60
N GLY A 247 20.82 23.00 -11.69
CA GLY A 247 21.98 23.80 -12.11
C GLY A 247 23.16 23.75 -11.14
N LEU A 248 23.20 22.76 -10.25
CA LEU A 248 24.24 22.65 -9.23
C LEU A 248 25.58 22.21 -9.84
N THR A 249 26.67 22.65 -9.21
CA THR A 249 28.03 22.16 -9.54
C THR A 249 28.24 20.74 -9.00
N VAL A 250 29.30 20.06 -9.45
CA VAL A 250 29.64 18.71 -8.97
C VAL A 250 29.94 18.72 -7.47
N GLU A 251 30.60 19.77 -7.00
CA GLU A 251 30.96 19.98 -5.61
C GLU A 251 29.71 20.12 -4.74
N GLN A 252 28.75 20.96 -5.16
CA GLN A 252 27.48 21.13 -4.45
C GLN A 252 26.61 19.86 -4.49
N ALA A 253 26.62 19.12 -5.60
CA ALA A 253 25.93 17.85 -5.70
C ALA A 253 26.54 16.81 -4.75
N ALA A 254 27.88 16.74 -4.66
CA ALA A 254 28.57 15.85 -3.73
C ALA A 254 28.26 16.16 -2.27
N GLU A 255 28.27 17.45 -1.90
CA GLU A 255 27.88 17.91 -0.57
C GLU A 255 26.44 17.53 -0.24
N ARG A 256 25.51 17.76 -1.17
CA ARG A 256 24.09 17.42 -0.99
C ARG A 256 23.85 15.91 -0.82
N LEU A 257 24.68 15.09 -1.47
CA LEU A 257 24.62 13.63 -1.40
C LEU A 257 25.46 13.02 -0.27
N ASP A 258 26.08 13.86 0.57
CA ASP A 258 26.94 13.47 1.69
C ASP A 258 28.07 12.50 1.26
N VAL A 259 28.74 12.85 0.16
CA VAL A 259 29.90 12.12 -0.37
C VAL A 259 31.01 13.07 -0.77
N THR A 260 32.24 12.56 -0.85
CA THR A 260 33.34 13.36 -1.38
C THR A 260 33.19 13.51 -2.90
N ARG A 261 33.60 14.67 -3.43
CA ARG A 261 33.69 14.96 -4.86
C ARG A 261 34.38 13.82 -5.63
N ASP A 262 35.56 13.40 -5.15
CA ASP A 262 36.33 12.31 -5.74
C ASP A 262 35.58 10.98 -5.83
N TYR A 263 34.76 10.68 -4.81
CA TYR A 263 33.94 9.48 -4.82
C TYR A 263 32.78 9.60 -5.82
N LEU A 264 32.17 10.78 -5.90
CA LEU A 264 31.11 11.06 -6.85
C LEU A 264 31.60 10.97 -8.30
N ASP A 265 32.76 11.55 -8.62
CA ASP A 265 33.37 11.46 -9.95
C ASP A 265 33.67 10.01 -10.36
N LYS A 266 34.17 9.20 -9.42
CA LYS A 266 34.40 7.77 -9.63
C LYS A 266 33.09 7.02 -9.88
N ALA A 267 32.03 7.33 -9.14
CA ALA A 267 30.71 6.72 -9.31
C ALA A 267 30.14 7.03 -10.71
N ARG A 268 30.13 8.31 -11.11
CA ARG A 268 29.69 8.77 -12.44
C ARG A 268 30.49 8.13 -13.57
N SER A 269 31.82 8.13 -13.45
CA SER A 269 32.71 7.51 -14.45
C SER A 269 32.45 6.00 -14.61
N ARG A 270 32.18 5.28 -13.51
CA ARG A 270 31.83 3.85 -13.55
C ARG A 270 30.45 3.61 -14.15
N HIS A 271 29.48 4.45 -13.81
CA HIS A 271 28.14 4.39 -14.37
C HIS A 271 28.17 4.63 -15.88
N GLN A 272 28.88 5.66 -16.35
CA GLN A 272 29.03 5.96 -17.77
C GLN A 272 29.67 4.80 -18.55
N ARG A 273 30.77 4.22 -18.03
CA ARG A 273 31.37 3.03 -18.66
C ARG A 273 30.40 1.86 -18.75
N ARG A 274 29.52 1.71 -17.75
CA ARG A 274 28.48 0.67 -17.75
C ARG A 274 27.43 0.94 -18.82
N LEU A 275 26.96 2.18 -18.96
CA LEU A 275 26.02 2.59 -20.00
C LEU A 275 26.61 2.38 -21.40
N THR A 276 27.84 2.84 -21.64
CA THR A 276 28.53 2.63 -22.94
C THR A 276 28.64 1.15 -23.27
N ARG A 277 29.01 0.32 -22.28
CA ARG A 277 29.09 -1.14 -22.46
C ARG A 277 27.72 -1.75 -22.75
N GLN A 278 26.68 -1.30 -22.06
CA GLN A 278 25.31 -1.79 -22.26
C GLN A 278 24.78 -1.41 -23.65
N ALA A 279 24.98 -0.15 -24.08
CA ALA A 279 24.63 0.31 -25.41
C ALA A 279 25.34 -0.50 -26.51
N ALA A 280 26.65 -0.75 -26.37
CA ALA A 280 27.40 -1.58 -27.32
C ALA A 280 26.84 -3.01 -27.43
N VAL A 281 26.43 -3.61 -26.30
CA VAL A 281 25.80 -4.94 -26.30
C VAL A 281 24.45 -4.90 -27.02
N THR A 282 23.61 -3.89 -26.75
CA THR A 282 22.31 -3.74 -27.41
C THR A 282 22.45 -3.52 -28.92
N SER A 283 23.41 -2.69 -29.35
CA SER A 283 23.72 -2.51 -30.77
C SER A 283 24.18 -3.81 -31.44
N LEU A 284 25.04 -4.60 -30.79
CA LEU A 284 25.46 -5.91 -31.30
C LEU A 284 24.29 -6.91 -31.37
N GLN A 285 23.38 -6.90 -30.40
CA GLN A 285 22.17 -7.73 -30.41
C GLN A 285 21.24 -7.35 -31.58
N ALA A 286 21.07 -6.05 -31.84
CA ALA A 286 20.28 -5.57 -32.97
C ALA A 286 20.88 -5.97 -34.33
N VAL A 287 22.21 -5.83 -34.50
CA VAL A 287 22.92 -6.28 -35.71
C VAL A 287 22.77 -7.79 -35.90
N TYR A 288 22.93 -8.58 -34.84
CA TYR A 288 22.75 -10.03 -34.91
C TYR A 288 21.31 -10.43 -35.28
N ALA A 289 20.31 -9.76 -34.70
CA ALA A 289 18.90 -9.99 -35.03
C ALA A 289 18.60 -9.69 -36.51
N ALA A 290 19.12 -8.56 -37.04
CA ALA A 290 18.97 -8.19 -38.45
C ALA A 290 19.64 -9.20 -39.40
N LEU A 291 20.87 -9.63 -39.10
CA LEU A 291 21.57 -10.65 -39.88
C LEU A 291 20.83 -12.01 -39.86
N ARG A 292 20.24 -12.37 -38.72
CA ARG A 292 19.46 -13.61 -38.58
C ARG A 292 18.15 -13.54 -39.37
N ALA A 293 17.43 -12.43 -39.30
CA ALA A 293 16.21 -12.19 -40.07
C ALA A 293 16.47 -12.28 -41.59
N HIS A 294 17.55 -11.65 -42.07
CA HIS A 294 17.98 -11.72 -43.47
C HIS A 294 18.29 -13.17 -43.93
N ARG A 295 18.94 -13.98 -43.08
CA ARG A 295 19.20 -15.39 -43.39
C ARG A 295 17.94 -16.25 -43.44
N LEU A 296 16.98 -16.02 -42.55
CA LEU A 296 15.70 -16.75 -42.54
C LEU A 296 14.86 -16.41 -43.78
N GLN A 297 14.81 -15.13 -44.15
CA GLN A 297 14.17 -14.68 -45.39
C GLN A 297 14.79 -15.34 -46.63
N LYS A 298 16.13 -15.41 -46.71
CA LYS A 298 16.83 -16.12 -47.79
C LYS A 298 16.57 -17.63 -47.81
N ALA A 299 16.20 -18.23 -46.67
CA ALA A 299 15.87 -19.65 -46.54
C ALA A 299 14.37 -19.97 -46.76
N GLY A 300 13.56 -18.99 -47.18
CA GLY A 300 12.12 -19.17 -47.41
C GLY A 300 11.29 -19.30 -46.12
N GLN A 301 11.87 -18.96 -44.97
CA GLN A 301 11.21 -19.00 -43.67
C GLN A 301 10.92 -17.56 -43.20
N HIS A 302 9.66 -17.21 -42.96
CA HIS A 302 9.28 -15.91 -42.41
C HIS A 302 9.23 -15.98 -40.88
N GLU A 303 10.21 -15.39 -40.20
CA GLU A 303 10.12 -15.05 -38.77
C GLU A 303 10.34 -13.52 -38.65
N PRO A 304 9.37 -12.75 -38.13
CA PRO A 304 9.51 -11.29 -38.04
C PRO A 304 10.59 -10.91 -37.03
N ALA A 305 11.42 -9.91 -37.37
CA ALA A 305 12.54 -9.47 -36.52
C ALA A 305 12.12 -9.05 -35.10
N ALA A 306 10.87 -8.62 -34.92
CA ALA A 306 10.27 -8.27 -33.64
C ALA A 306 10.20 -9.45 -32.65
N ASP A 307 10.12 -10.70 -33.13
CA ASP A 307 10.03 -11.90 -32.28
C ASP A 307 11.40 -12.48 -31.90
N VAL A 308 12.47 -12.03 -32.56
CA VAL A 308 13.82 -12.57 -32.42
C VAL A 308 14.58 -11.96 -31.24
N LEU A 309 14.43 -10.65 -31.02
CA LEU A 309 15.11 -9.92 -29.93
C LEU A 309 14.72 -10.44 -28.53
N PRO A 310 13.41 -10.59 -28.19
CA PRO A 310 13.01 -11.08 -26.86
C PRO A 310 13.53 -12.49 -26.55
N ARG A 311 13.63 -13.37 -27.55
CA ARG A 311 14.14 -14.75 -27.40
C ARG A 311 15.66 -14.79 -27.17
N LEU A 312 16.40 -13.91 -27.83
CA LEU A 312 17.84 -13.77 -27.61
C LEU A 312 18.13 -13.22 -26.22
N GLU A 313 17.40 -12.19 -25.81
CA GLU A 313 17.46 -11.64 -24.46
C GLU A 313 17.20 -12.72 -23.41
N ALA A 314 16.12 -13.51 -23.56
CA ALA A 314 15.78 -14.63 -22.68
C ALA A 314 16.91 -15.69 -22.61
N ARG A 315 17.56 -16.02 -23.73
CA ARG A 315 18.71 -16.94 -23.78
C ARG A 315 19.95 -16.38 -23.08
N THR A 316 20.28 -15.10 -23.30
CA THR A 316 21.39 -14.45 -22.59
C THR A 316 21.15 -14.35 -21.09
N VAL A 317 19.93 -14.02 -20.67
CA VAL A 317 19.53 -13.99 -19.25
C VAL A 317 19.63 -15.39 -18.64
N ALA A 318 19.17 -16.43 -19.34
CA ALA A 318 19.30 -17.82 -18.89
C ALA A 318 20.78 -18.27 -18.78
N ALA A 319 21.64 -17.89 -19.73
CA ALA A 319 23.08 -18.20 -19.69
C ALA A 319 23.79 -17.49 -18.53
N LEU A 320 23.48 -16.21 -18.28
CA LEU A 320 23.99 -15.44 -17.14
C LEU A 320 23.52 -16.01 -15.80
N ALA A 321 22.26 -16.45 -15.72
CA ALA A 321 21.71 -17.12 -14.54
C ALA A 321 22.42 -18.44 -14.25
N ARG A 322 22.70 -19.27 -15.28
CA ARG A 322 23.50 -20.50 -15.15
C ARG A 322 24.92 -20.21 -14.66
N ARG A 323 25.59 -19.18 -15.20
CA ARG A 323 26.94 -18.78 -14.79
C ARG A 323 27.00 -18.27 -13.34
N ARG A 324 25.95 -17.57 -12.87
CA ARG A 324 25.79 -17.17 -11.46
C ARG A 324 25.56 -18.37 -10.52
N ARG A 325 24.82 -19.39 -10.96
CA ARG A 325 24.66 -20.64 -10.20
C ARG A 325 25.99 -21.41 -10.08
N MET A 326 26.78 -21.47 -11.16
CA MET A 326 28.11 -22.12 -11.18
C MET A 326 29.16 -21.40 -10.32
N ARG A 327 29.02 -20.08 -10.10
CA ARG A 327 29.92 -19.28 -9.24
C ARG A 327 29.51 -19.25 -7.76
N ARG A 328 28.40 -19.88 -7.38
CA ARG A 328 28.12 -20.08 -5.95
C ARG A 328 29.12 -21.12 -5.44
N PRO A 329 29.87 -20.85 -4.34
CA PRO A 329 30.67 -21.89 -3.71
C PRO A 329 29.74 -23.06 -3.37
N ARG A 330 30.17 -24.29 -3.68
CA ARG A 330 29.43 -25.49 -3.27
C ARG A 330 29.16 -25.39 -1.76
N PRO A 331 27.94 -25.66 -1.27
CA PRO A 331 27.75 -25.82 0.16
C PRO A 331 28.72 -26.91 0.62
N ARG A 332 29.50 -26.63 1.68
CA ARG A 332 30.28 -27.67 2.36
C ARG A 332 29.30 -28.80 2.69
N ASP A 333 29.65 -30.02 2.32
CA ASP A 333 28.88 -31.23 2.62
C ASP A 333 28.45 -31.20 4.09
N GLU A 334 27.17 -30.90 4.32
CA GLU A 334 26.52 -31.16 5.58
C GLU A 334 26.44 -32.69 5.67
N ARG A 335 27.35 -33.27 6.46
CA ARG A 335 27.20 -34.63 6.96
C ARG A 335 25.77 -34.77 7.47
N PRO A 336 24.99 -35.78 7.03
CA PRO A 336 23.62 -35.94 7.48
C PRO A 336 23.62 -36.08 9.00
N ALA A 337 22.81 -35.25 9.66
CA ALA A 337 22.56 -35.31 11.08
C ALA A 337 22.16 -36.74 11.47
N ALA A 338 22.97 -37.36 12.33
CA ALA A 338 22.62 -38.61 12.97
C ALA A 338 21.28 -38.43 13.67
N ARG A 339 20.37 -39.39 13.44
CA ARG A 339 19.08 -39.47 14.14
C ARG A 339 19.34 -39.55 15.63
N GLU A 340 18.62 -38.73 16.38
CA GLU A 340 18.73 -38.53 17.83
C GLU A 340 18.14 -39.71 18.65
N SER A 341 18.29 -40.95 18.16
CA SER A 341 17.69 -42.15 18.77
C SER A 341 18.69 -43.24 19.19
N ASP A 342 20.00 -43.10 18.94
CA ASP A 342 20.99 -44.15 19.25
C ASP A 342 22.09 -43.68 20.24
N LEU A 343 21.70 -43.16 21.40
CA LEU A 343 22.60 -43.01 22.55
C LEU A 343 21.94 -43.50 23.84
N GLN A 344 21.71 -44.82 23.89
CA GLN A 344 21.66 -45.57 25.14
C GLN A 344 22.82 -46.57 25.11
N GLY A 345 23.83 -46.40 25.98
CA GLY A 345 24.91 -47.38 26.09
C GLY A 345 26.23 -46.93 26.74
N LEU A 346 26.21 -46.56 28.03
CA LEU A 346 27.28 -46.75 29.04
C LEU A 346 28.64 -45.99 28.88
N PRO A 347 29.55 -45.97 29.90
CA PRO A 347 29.40 -45.22 31.15
C PRO A 347 30.62 -44.33 31.51
N GLY A 348 30.37 -43.34 32.38
CA GLY A 348 31.27 -42.71 33.37
C GLY A 348 32.75 -42.48 33.06
N VAL A 349 33.16 -41.21 32.94
CA VAL A 349 34.45 -40.75 33.48
C VAL A 349 34.33 -39.36 34.10
N HIS A 350 34.96 -39.26 35.26
CA HIS A 350 35.01 -38.25 36.31
C HIS A 350 35.03 -36.75 35.96
N ARG A 351 34.35 -36.04 36.87
CA ARG A 351 34.33 -34.61 37.18
C ARG A 351 35.66 -34.17 37.81
N VAL A 352 36.34 -33.15 37.27
CA VAL A 352 37.41 -32.40 37.96
C VAL A 352 37.33 -30.90 37.56
N PRO A 353 37.58 -29.93 38.47
CA PRO A 353 36.90 -28.63 38.46
C PRO A 353 37.71 -27.44 37.93
N ARG A 354 36.97 -26.32 37.80
CA ARG A 354 37.37 -24.95 37.45
C ARG A 354 38.67 -24.49 38.15
N LEU A 355 39.62 -24.01 37.36
CA LEU A 355 40.69 -23.12 37.82
C LEU A 355 40.33 -21.67 37.46
N GLY A 356 39.95 -20.90 38.47
CA GLY A 356 40.10 -19.46 38.45
C GLY A 356 41.56 -19.09 38.71
N ARG A 357 42.03 -17.99 38.11
CA ARG A 357 43.21 -17.28 38.59
C ARG A 357 42.91 -15.78 38.75
N PRO A 358 43.40 -15.16 39.84
CA PRO A 358 42.98 -13.83 40.26
C PRO A 358 43.91 -12.73 39.74
N VAL A 359 43.36 -11.52 39.77
CA VAL A 359 43.99 -10.22 39.57
C VAL A 359 45.00 -9.90 40.68
N ARG A 360 46.15 -9.30 40.33
CA ARG A 360 46.85 -8.28 41.15
C ARG A 360 47.92 -7.52 40.35
N ARG A 361 47.75 -6.19 40.27
CA ARG A 361 48.83 -5.15 40.23
C ARG A 361 49.41 -5.01 41.66
N PRO A 362 50.62 -4.46 41.93
CA PRO A 362 51.16 -3.11 41.58
C PRO A 362 52.67 -3.14 41.17
N ARG A 363 53.40 -2.07 40.81
CA ARG A 363 53.33 -0.61 41.02
C ARG A 363 53.45 0.15 39.71
#